data_AF-A0AAE0XK48-F1
#
_entry.id   AF-A0AAE0XK48-F1
#
_cell.length_a   1.000
_cell.length_b   1.000
_cell.length_c   1.000
_cell.angle_alpha   90.00
_cell.angle_beta   90.00
_cell.angle_gamma   90.00
#
_symmetry.space_group_name_H-M   'P 1'
#
loop_
_entity.id
_entity.type
_entity.pdbx_description
1 polymer ?
#
loop_
_entity_poly.entity_id
_entity_poly.type
_entity_poly.pdbx_seq_one_letter_code
_entity_poly.pdbx_strand_id
1 'polypeptide(L)'
;MPSWQAPSELPGQGYYGQTPHEPSSFGPPGQTQYGQARLPQIPSGSLLFGQPGQVPHEQTPPTPSTPDQLPHEQALPEVAEDNQYYVKRPSRSGPTGSKRRSSKFRRHEKIPSGISDTRETRTRRALRPEIVYSSENDEFSEHHSQQPGERKVDISHEPSKAAKDVTVRLDLPIEEDYEADLEEFCRLRRLGRFRDAKACFHSKLEHLHPIPYILVQRAEMLIAAGDYKCFQKLDSEVFFRDELEASPDDQNLQLLARNFALLELLSQRPSAGYTSTALRVVQETLVLLHTEEAIGSAEVQLISPCFRILRYIEICSGELVVNDLKEQARTLLNWSEIYHQLLCEDRIWDFRDLFVAAVPLFRWPDTLFQFFGTRSFPLVLKTISKDWSGPGYDESTTLGLLDLFTSLIIQDPHTKNSDTRTPQLIQYARSLAETVHTNNVERMKSRPFIQWILAKNIYEMGEVLERSDSVGLGDYKGLLVHQGNGVHLPVFVPLRRSQKPDWDMFFARSNQAQLHAAEVALQAARFTGDYNLQATALKLLALQSRAPIKVMDALANLQLNIQDDKEGYLGTCLSKYLGSNSEDNEAEVLGYLKKLDDACGGSYMNYGINASMLWARGVI
;
A
#
# COMPACT_ATOMS: atom_id res chain seq x y z
N MET A 1 20.30 -9.29 58.53
CA MET A 1 20.79 -10.51 59.22
C MET A 1 19.72 -11.60 59.13
N PRO A 2 20.11 -12.89 59.13
CA PRO A 2 19.62 -13.95 58.23
C PRO A 2 18.64 -14.94 58.89
N SER A 3 17.97 -15.80 58.09
CA SER A 3 17.77 -17.27 58.33
C SER A 3 16.68 -17.84 57.40
N TRP A 4 17.03 -18.69 56.41
CA TRP A 4 17.01 -20.18 56.44
C TRP A 4 15.60 -20.83 56.46
N GLN A 5 15.22 -21.57 55.41
CA GLN A 5 15.14 -23.05 55.39
C GLN A 5 14.57 -23.61 54.07
N ALA A 6 15.11 -24.78 53.69
CA ALA A 6 14.82 -25.58 52.50
C ALA A 6 13.63 -26.56 52.71
N PRO A 7 13.11 -27.22 51.65
CA PRO A 7 11.87 -27.98 51.67
C PRO A 7 12.07 -29.49 51.89
N SER A 8 11.02 -30.16 52.40
CA SER A 8 10.94 -31.61 52.62
C SER A 8 10.02 -32.32 51.63
N GLU A 9 10.25 -33.62 51.50
CA GLU A 9 9.91 -34.55 50.41
C GLU A 9 8.47 -35.13 50.41
N LEU A 10 8.02 -35.46 49.18
CA LEU A 10 7.28 -36.64 48.63
C LEU A 10 6.61 -37.68 49.57
N PRO A 11 5.53 -38.37 49.12
CA PRO A 11 5.62 -39.63 48.32
C PRO A 11 4.48 -39.79 47.27
N GLY A 12 4.43 -40.69 46.29
CA GLY A 12 5.24 -41.84 45.85
C GLY A 12 4.37 -42.80 44.99
N GLN A 13 5.02 -43.49 44.04
CA GLN A 13 4.63 -44.74 43.32
C GLN A 13 3.48 -44.71 42.26
N GLY A 14 3.55 -45.39 41.11
CA GLY A 14 4.41 -46.52 40.72
C GLY A 14 4.42 -46.86 39.21
N TYR A 15 5.24 -47.88 38.92
CA TYR A 15 5.74 -48.44 37.66
C TYR A 15 4.70 -49.16 36.78
N TYR A 16 4.93 -49.18 35.45
CA TYR A 16 5.25 -50.39 34.65
C TYR A 16 5.69 -49.98 33.23
N GLY A 17 6.81 -50.56 32.76
CA GLY A 17 7.35 -50.37 31.42
C GLY A 17 7.03 -51.54 30.48
N GLN A 18 7.30 -51.33 29.19
CA GLN A 18 7.71 -52.36 28.22
C GLN A 18 8.17 -51.69 26.91
N THR A 19 9.43 -51.94 26.54
CA THR A 19 10.00 -51.89 25.18
C THR A 19 9.41 -53.04 24.33
N PRO A 20 9.42 -53.01 22.97
CA PRO A 20 10.59 -53.52 22.25
C PRO A 20 10.88 -53.05 20.79
N HIS A 21 12.15 -53.30 20.40
CA HIS A 21 12.69 -53.74 19.09
C HIS A 21 12.85 -52.82 17.86
N GLU A 22 14.11 -52.75 17.41
CA GLU A 22 14.59 -52.45 16.03
C GLU A 22 14.08 -53.48 15.00
N PRO A 23 14.18 -53.20 13.67
CA PRO A 23 15.36 -53.67 12.92
C PRO A 23 15.88 -52.78 11.77
N SER A 24 17.20 -52.79 11.62
CA SER A 24 18.02 -53.03 10.40
C SER A 24 17.72 -52.37 9.02
N SER A 25 18.66 -51.51 8.60
CA SER A 25 19.39 -51.47 7.31
C SER A 25 18.67 -51.45 5.94
N PHE A 26 18.81 -50.34 5.19
CA PHE A 26 19.03 -50.23 3.72
C PHE A 26 19.55 -48.79 3.48
N GLY A 27 20.81 -48.55 3.05
CA GLY A 27 21.23 -48.47 1.64
C GLY A 27 21.08 -47.03 1.07
N PRO A 28 22.16 -46.29 0.73
CA PRO A 28 22.07 -44.90 0.28
C PRO A 28 21.89 -44.80 -1.24
N PRO A 29 21.11 -43.84 -1.77
CA PRO A 29 21.13 -43.54 -3.20
C PRO A 29 21.98 -42.31 -3.53
N GLY A 30 22.89 -42.51 -4.50
CA GLY A 30 22.94 -41.66 -5.69
C GLY A 30 23.76 -40.37 -5.60
N GLN A 31 25.08 -40.49 -5.77
CA GLN A 31 25.93 -39.44 -6.34
C GLN A 31 25.41 -39.08 -7.75
N THR A 32 25.10 -37.81 -7.99
CA THR A 32 24.95 -37.26 -9.34
C THR A 32 26.12 -36.31 -9.61
N GLN A 33 26.92 -36.68 -10.60
CA GLN A 33 28.03 -35.92 -11.15
C GLN A 33 27.50 -34.68 -11.88
N TYR A 34 28.00 -33.49 -11.52
CA TYR A 34 28.01 -32.34 -12.42
C TYR A 34 29.46 -31.91 -12.69
N GLY A 35 29.75 -31.81 -13.98
CA GLY A 35 31.08 -31.79 -14.55
C GLY A 35 31.89 -30.53 -14.27
N GLN A 36 33.20 -30.77 -14.23
CA GLN A 36 34.27 -29.80 -14.36
C GLN A 36 34.16 -29.07 -15.71
N ALA A 37 33.85 -27.77 -15.68
CA ALA A 37 34.06 -26.90 -16.81
C ALA A 37 35.49 -26.34 -16.77
N ARG A 38 36.20 -26.60 -17.87
CA ARG A 38 37.59 -26.21 -18.12
C ARG A 38 37.74 -24.68 -18.21
N LEU A 39 38.76 -24.17 -17.52
CA LEU A 39 39.39 -22.88 -17.80
C LEU A 39 40.00 -22.88 -19.20
N PRO A 40 39.81 -21.84 -20.04
CA PRO A 40 40.66 -21.60 -21.18
C PRO A 40 41.93 -20.86 -20.75
N GLN A 41 43.07 -21.51 -20.95
CA GLN A 41 44.38 -20.87 -21.03
C GLN A 41 44.60 -20.24 -22.41
N ILE A 42 45.64 -19.38 -22.46
CA ILE A 42 46.49 -18.97 -23.60
C ILE A 42 46.26 -17.50 -24.05
N PRO A 43 47.30 -16.71 -24.44
CA PRO A 43 48.75 -16.79 -24.18
C PRO A 43 49.40 -15.52 -23.60
N SER A 44 50.59 -15.74 -23.07
CA SER A 44 51.67 -14.78 -22.84
C SER A 44 51.99 -13.88 -24.04
N GLY A 45 52.19 -12.59 -23.78
CA GLY A 45 52.80 -11.63 -24.69
C GLY A 45 53.54 -10.55 -23.90
N SER A 46 54.85 -10.74 -23.76
CA SER A 46 55.80 -9.84 -23.10
C SER A 46 55.90 -8.48 -23.81
N LEU A 47 55.93 -7.37 -23.06
CA LEU A 47 56.70 -6.16 -23.40
C LEU A 47 57.05 -5.34 -22.13
N LEU A 48 58.28 -5.58 -21.70
CA LEU A 48 59.30 -4.76 -21.04
C LEU A 48 59.05 -3.28 -20.60
N PHE A 49 59.69 -3.00 -19.45
CA PHE A 49 60.36 -1.79 -18.92
C PHE A 49 59.57 -0.71 -18.16
N GLY A 50 59.98 -0.50 -16.89
CA GLY A 50 60.15 0.84 -16.31
C GLY A 50 59.52 1.10 -14.93
N GLN A 51 60.30 0.93 -13.86
CA GLN A 51 60.16 1.65 -12.57
C GLN A 51 61.49 2.38 -12.30
N PRO A 52 61.62 3.26 -11.29
CA PRO A 52 60.72 4.28 -10.76
C PRO A 52 61.44 5.65 -10.60
N GLY A 53 60.72 6.74 -10.32
CA GLY A 53 61.37 8.03 -10.07
C GLY A 53 60.49 9.12 -9.44
N GLN A 54 60.61 9.24 -8.12
CA GLN A 54 60.66 10.45 -7.28
C GLN A 54 59.72 11.67 -7.52
N VAL A 55 58.95 11.95 -6.47
CA VAL A 55 58.42 13.25 -5.95
C VAL A 55 59.64 14.15 -5.58
N PRO A 56 59.65 15.52 -5.68
CA PRO A 56 58.85 16.40 -4.80
C PRO A 56 58.52 17.86 -5.20
N HIS A 57 57.74 18.49 -4.29
CA HIS A 57 57.40 19.91 -4.05
C HIS A 57 56.23 20.53 -4.85
N GLU A 58 55.09 20.89 -4.23
CA GLU A 58 54.80 21.96 -3.24
C GLU A 58 54.67 23.33 -3.92
N GLN A 59 53.42 23.86 -3.96
CA GLN A 59 53.05 25.27 -3.75
C GLN A 59 51.57 25.52 -4.08
N THR A 60 50.83 25.99 -3.07
CA THR A 60 49.57 26.78 -3.14
C THR A 60 49.92 28.23 -2.76
N PRO A 61 48.99 29.21 -2.80
CA PRO A 61 47.95 29.58 -3.78
C PRO A 61 48.21 31.06 -4.26
N PRO A 62 47.29 31.73 -5.00
CA PRO A 62 46.33 32.59 -4.31
C PRO A 62 44.96 32.81 -5.02
N THR A 63 43.92 33.04 -4.22
CA THR A 63 42.78 33.97 -4.49
C THR A 63 43.12 35.33 -3.82
N PRO A 64 42.46 36.49 -4.04
CA PRO A 64 41.04 36.69 -4.40
C PRO A 64 40.73 37.89 -5.35
N SER A 65 39.51 37.94 -5.92
CA SER A 65 38.76 39.21 -6.13
C SER A 65 37.41 38.98 -6.83
N THR A 66 36.32 39.26 -6.12
CA THR A 66 35.00 39.75 -6.63
C THR A 66 35.03 41.30 -6.55
N PRO A 67 34.01 42.09 -6.96
CA PRO A 67 32.87 41.88 -7.87
C PRO A 67 32.78 42.97 -8.98
N ASP A 68 31.97 42.77 -10.03
CA ASP A 68 30.94 43.72 -10.48
C ASP A 68 30.39 43.48 -11.90
N GLN A 69 29.06 43.69 -11.98
CA GLN A 69 28.29 44.27 -13.09
C GLN A 69 27.92 43.42 -14.34
N LEU A 70 26.60 43.19 -14.43
CA LEU A 70 25.78 42.98 -15.62
C LEU A 70 26.04 44.06 -16.69
N PRO A 71 25.83 43.74 -17.99
CA PRO A 71 24.63 44.28 -18.63
C PRO A 71 23.95 43.38 -19.69
N HIS A 72 22.64 43.60 -19.82
CA HIS A 72 21.76 43.51 -21.00
C HIS A 72 21.96 42.43 -22.08
N GLU A 73 20.97 41.53 -22.15
CA GLU A 73 19.95 41.51 -23.21
C GLU A 73 20.44 41.69 -24.66
N GLN A 74 20.49 40.59 -25.42
CA GLN A 74 20.26 40.59 -26.86
C GLN A 74 19.73 39.22 -27.33
N ALA A 75 18.71 39.30 -28.17
CA ALA A 75 17.89 38.21 -28.68
C ALA A 75 18.41 37.62 -30.00
N LEU A 76 17.89 36.43 -30.30
CA LEU A 76 17.82 35.70 -31.60
C LEU A 76 19.09 34.97 -32.07
N PRO A 77 18.99 33.91 -32.93
CA PRO A 77 17.82 33.45 -33.70
C PRO A 77 17.52 31.92 -33.65
N GLU A 78 16.33 31.60 -34.18
CA GLU A 78 15.93 30.29 -34.70
C GLU A 78 16.99 29.69 -35.64
N VAL A 79 17.22 28.38 -35.51
CA VAL A 79 17.84 27.56 -36.56
C VAL A 79 16.95 26.34 -36.76
N ALA A 80 16.20 26.38 -37.87
CA ALA A 80 15.70 25.22 -38.57
C ALA A 80 16.78 24.76 -39.56
N GLU A 81 17.04 23.46 -39.64
CA GLU A 81 17.55 22.74 -40.82
C GLU A 81 17.49 21.23 -40.49
N ASP A 82 16.55 20.51 -41.09
CA ASP A 82 16.72 19.74 -42.32
C ASP A 82 17.77 18.64 -42.25
N ASN A 83 17.30 17.39 -42.26
CA ASN A 83 18.08 16.25 -42.75
C ASN A 83 17.14 15.17 -43.28
N GLN A 84 16.80 15.29 -44.57
CA GLN A 84 16.43 14.18 -45.44
C GLN A 84 17.71 13.53 -45.99
N TYR A 85 17.88 12.21 -45.91
CA TYR A 85 18.61 11.46 -46.95
C TYR A 85 18.09 10.01 -47.09
N TYR A 86 17.52 9.79 -48.27
CA TYR A 86 17.58 8.63 -49.17
C TYR A 86 16.97 7.24 -48.85
N VAL A 87 16.00 6.97 -49.73
CA VAL A 87 15.43 5.72 -50.23
C VAL A 87 16.48 4.75 -50.80
N LYS A 88 16.31 3.44 -50.53
CA LYS A 88 16.62 2.37 -51.50
C LYS A 88 15.66 1.17 -51.31
N ARG A 89 14.74 1.01 -52.27
CA ARG A 89 14.08 -0.27 -52.58
C ARG A 89 15.06 -1.14 -53.38
N PRO A 90 14.85 -2.47 -53.41
CA PRO A 90 14.51 -3.04 -54.71
C PRO A 90 13.36 -4.06 -54.67
N SER A 91 12.93 -4.34 -55.89
CA SER A 91 11.69 -4.93 -56.33
C SER A 91 11.75 -6.45 -56.50
N ARG A 92 10.61 -7.10 -56.25
CA ARG A 92 9.99 -8.21 -57.01
C ARG A 92 10.86 -9.33 -57.60
N SER A 93 10.56 -10.56 -57.16
CA SER A 93 10.03 -11.63 -58.03
C SER A 93 9.32 -12.72 -57.19
N GLY A 94 8.06 -13.04 -57.54
CA GLY A 94 7.43 -14.33 -57.16
C GLY A 94 7.77 -15.39 -58.22
N PRO A 95 6.99 -16.49 -58.38
CA PRO A 95 5.77 -16.89 -57.68
C PRO A 95 5.72 -18.41 -57.32
N THR A 96 4.49 -18.88 -57.01
CA THR A 96 3.97 -20.25 -56.77
C THR A 96 3.62 -20.48 -55.29
N GLY A 97 2.41 -20.84 -54.87
CA GLY A 97 1.20 -21.27 -55.55
C GLY A 97 0.62 -22.45 -54.77
N SER A 98 -0.43 -22.26 -53.97
CA SER A 98 -1.44 -23.32 -53.73
C SER A 98 -2.64 -22.83 -52.94
N LYS A 99 -3.74 -23.51 -53.25
CA LYS A 99 -5.14 -23.17 -53.04
C LYS A 99 -5.71 -23.83 -51.78
N ARG A 100 -6.95 -23.42 -51.46
CA ARG A 100 -8.01 -24.10 -50.66
C ARG A 100 -7.97 -23.75 -49.16
N ARG A 101 -9.08 -23.51 -48.48
CA ARG A 101 -10.51 -23.69 -48.81
C ARG A 101 -11.35 -22.78 -47.90
N SER A 102 -12.38 -22.19 -48.48
CA SER A 102 -13.45 -21.48 -47.78
C SER A 102 -14.42 -22.48 -47.14
N SER A 103 -14.93 -22.22 -45.95
CA SER A 103 -16.29 -22.60 -45.58
C SER A 103 -17.04 -21.37 -45.05
N LYS A 104 -18.09 -21.01 -45.79
CA LYS A 104 -19.14 -20.07 -45.41
C LYS A 104 -20.24 -20.89 -44.73
N PHE A 105 -20.80 -20.39 -43.63
CA PHE A 105 -22.19 -20.62 -43.30
C PHE A 105 -22.91 -19.26 -43.20
N ARG A 106 -23.71 -19.00 -44.23
CA ARG A 106 -24.88 -18.11 -44.32
C ARG A 106 -26.05 -18.85 -43.62
N ARG A 107 -27.17 -18.34 -43.12
CA ARG A 107 -27.95 -17.07 -43.14
C ARG A 107 -29.21 -17.42 -42.28
N HIS A 108 -29.88 -16.56 -41.52
CA HIS A 108 -30.89 -15.56 -41.91
C HIS A 108 -31.42 -14.98 -40.58
N GLU A 109 -31.39 -13.67 -40.33
CA GLU A 109 -32.37 -12.64 -40.74
C GLU A 109 -33.82 -12.90 -40.26
N LYS A 110 -34.34 -11.98 -39.43
CA LYS A 110 -35.47 -11.14 -39.83
C LYS A 110 -35.59 -9.87 -38.97
N ILE A 111 -35.65 -8.75 -39.69
CA ILE A 111 -35.90 -7.35 -39.31
C ILE A 111 -37.43 -7.16 -39.10
N PRO A 112 -37.95 -6.04 -38.56
CA PRO A 112 -38.02 -4.80 -39.34
C PRO A 112 -37.77 -3.50 -38.55
N SER A 113 -36.99 -2.64 -39.20
CA SER A 113 -36.81 -1.22 -38.96
C SER A 113 -38.00 -0.39 -39.46
N GLY A 114 -38.24 0.75 -38.81
CA GLY A 114 -38.69 1.97 -39.47
C GLY A 114 -39.85 2.67 -38.78
N ILE A 115 -39.62 3.88 -38.25
CA ILE A 115 -40.04 5.16 -38.85
C ILE A 115 -39.50 6.32 -38.01
N SER A 116 -39.27 7.41 -38.73
CA SER A 116 -38.52 8.64 -38.52
C SER A 116 -38.93 9.59 -37.40
N ASP A 117 -37.92 10.34 -36.94
CA ASP A 117 -37.90 11.77 -36.57
C ASP A 117 -39.23 12.51 -36.40
N THR A 118 -39.44 13.04 -35.20
CA THR A 118 -39.85 14.44 -35.02
C THR A 118 -39.17 15.05 -33.80
N ARG A 119 -38.47 16.14 -34.07
CA ARG A 119 -37.78 17.03 -33.16
C ARG A 119 -38.81 18.05 -32.69
N GLU A 120 -39.21 18.03 -31.42
CA GLU A 120 -39.90 19.17 -30.83
C GLU A 120 -39.65 19.30 -29.32
N THR A 121 -39.22 20.51 -29.00
CA THR A 121 -38.91 21.13 -27.71
C THR A 121 -39.99 20.93 -26.64
N ARG A 122 -39.58 20.56 -25.42
CA ARG A 122 -40.40 20.84 -24.22
C ARG A 122 -39.56 21.17 -23.00
N THR A 123 -39.48 22.47 -22.75
CA THR A 123 -39.23 23.12 -21.46
C THR A 123 -39.96 22.41 -20.31
N ARG A 124 -39.21 21.83 -19.37
CA ARG A 124 -39.74 21.38 -18.07
C ARG A 124 -39.87 22.59 -17.15
N ARG A 125 -41.09 23.08 -17.05
CA ARG A 125 -41.54 24.07 -16.07
C ARG A 125 -41.74 23.34 -14.74
N ALA A 126 -41.07 23.81 -13.69
CA ALA A 126 -41.24 23.35 -12.32
C ALA A 126 -42.69 23.59 -11.87
N LEU A 127 -43.34 22.53 -11.38
CA LEU A 127 -44.56 22.62 -10.59
C LEU A 127 -44.16 22.37 -9.14
N ARG A 128 -43.98 23.48 -8.40
CA ARG A 128 -43.97 23.49 -6.93
C ARG A 128 -45.39 23.17 -6.45
N PRO A 129 -45.59 22.29 -5.45
CA PRO A 129 -46.81 22.31 -4.66
C PRO A 129 -46.80 23.55 -3.76
N GLU A 130 -47.85 24.36 -3.83
CA GLU A 130 -48.15 25.41 -2.86
C GLU A 130 -48.43 24.78 -1.49
N ILE A 131 -47.61 25.11 -0.50
CA ILE A 131 -47.91 24.85 0.91
C ILE A 131 -48.85 25.96 1.36
N VAL A 132 -50.13 25.61 1.52
CA VAL A 132 -51.15 26.48 2.12
C VAL A 132 -50.99 26.41 3.64
N TYR A 133 -50.58 27.52 4.26
CA TYR A 133 -50.64 27.69 5.70
C TYR A 133 -52.07 28.08 6.11
N SER A 134 -52.80 27.13 6.68
CA SER A 134 -54.06 27.42 7.39
C SER A 134 -53.70 27.79 8.83
N SER A 135 -53.75 29.09 9.12
CA SER A 135 -53.69 29.65 10.46
C SER A 135 -55.10 29.77 11.01
N GLU A 136 -55.50 28.88 11.91
CA GLU A 136 -56.63 29.12 12.80
C GLU A 136 -56.19 28.83 14.24
N ASN A 137 -56.22 29.91 15.03
CA ASN A 137 -56.26 29.84 16.48
C ASN A 137 -57.59 29.17 16.88
N ASP A 138 -57.57 28.29 17.88
CA ASP A 138 -58.55 28.39 18.97
C ASP A 138 -58.12 27.57 20.20
N GLU A 139 -58.05 28.32 21.29
CA GLU A 139 -58.49 28.05 22.66
C GLU A 139 -58.16 26.73 23.38
N PHE A 140 -57.44 26.93 24.49
CA PHE A 140 -57.34 26.13 25.69
C PHE A 140 -58.55 25.22 26.01
N SER A 141 -58.26 23.94 26.25
CA SER A 141 -58.90 23.19 27.33
C SER A 141 -57.95 22.12 27.87
N GLU A 142 -57.59 22.29 29.14
CA GLU A 142 -56.91 21.30 29.96
C GLU A 142 -57.84 20.09 30.17
N HIS A 143 -57.47 18.91 29.65
CA HIS A 143 -58.02 17.65 30.12
C HIS A 143 -56.95 16.58 30.26
N HIS A 144 -56.81 16.17 31.52
CA HIS A 144 -56.20 14.97 32.09
C HIS A 144 -55.43 14.00 31.18
N SER A 145 -54.17 13.85 31.56
CA SER A 145 -53.25 12.76 31.27
C SER A 145 -53.91 11.37 31.37
N GLN A 146 -54.06 10.71 30.22
CA GLN A 146 -54.01 9.25 30.12
C GLN A 146 -53.05 8.92 28.99
N GLN A 147 -51.90 8.35 29.33
CA GLN A 147 -51.00 7.76 28.35
C GLN A 147 -51.76 6.64 27.62
N PRO A 148 -51.91 6.70 26.29
CA PRO A 148 -52.46 5.58 25.55
C PRO A 148 -51.37 4.51 25.51
N GLY A 149 -51.61 3.38 26.18
CA GLY A 149 -50.76 2.20 26.03
C GLY A 149 -50.65 1.85 24.55
N GLU A 150 -49.41 1.77 24.06
CA GLU A 150 -49.08 1.33 22.71
C GLU A 150 -49.62 -0.09 22.50
N ARG A 151 -50.86 -0.18 21.99
CA ARG A 151 -51.35 -1.40 21.39
C ARG A 151 -50.69 -1.49 20.02
N LYS A 152 -49.81 -2.48 19.82
CA LYS A 152 -49.43 -2.94 18.48
C LYS A 152 -50.73 -3.25 17.73
N VAL A 153 -51.09 -2.39 16.79
CA VAL A 153 -52.25 -2.61 15.93
C VAL A 153 -51.75 -3.25 14.65
N ASP A 154 -52.02 -4.54 14.48
CA ASP A 154 -51.75 -5.26 13.24
C ASP A 154 -52.93 -5.02 12.29
N ILE A 155 -52.89 -3.92 11.54
CA ILE A 155 -53.97 -3.55 10.61
C ILE A 155 -53.64 -4.14 9.24
N SER A 156 -54.29 -5.25 8.90
CA SER A 156 -54.36 -5.72 7.50
C SER A 156 -55.50 -4.98 6.80
N HIS A 157 -55.16 -4.02 5.94
CA HIS A 157 -56.14 -3.23 5.18
C HIS A 157 -56.23 -3.75 3.74
N GLU A 158 -57.37 -4.36 3.37
CA GLU A 158 -57.70 -4.67 1.98
C GLU A 158 -58.46 -3.49 1.34
N PRO A 159 -57.83 -2.69 0.46
CA PRO A 159 -58.43 -1.46 -0.07
C PRO A 159 -59.71 -1.69 -0.87
N SER A 160 -59.88 -2.89 -1.43
CA SER A 160 -61.01 -3.28 -2.27
C SER A 160 -62.26 -3.70 -1.48
N LYS A 161 -62.19 -3.84 -0.15
CA LYS A 161 -63.33 -4.24 0.70
C LYS A 161 -63.62 -3.26 1.85
N ALA A 162 -62.80 -2.22 2.02
CA ALA A 162 -62.93 -1.28 3.12
C ALA A 162 -64.04 -0.26 2.87
N ALA A 163 -64.99 -0.16 3.81
CA ALA A 163 -66.07 0.85 3.80
C ALA A 163 -65.67 2.17 4.49
N LYS A 164 -64.42 2.28 4.95
CA LYS A 164 -63.88 3.44 5.67
C LYS A 164 -62.46 3.73 5.20
N ASP A 165 -62.15 5.01 5.06
CA ASP A 165 -60.79 5.47 4.77
C ASP A 165 -59.92 5.31 6.03
N VAL A 166 -58.74 4.72 5.87
CA VAL A 166 -57.71 4.63 6.90
C VAL A 166 -56.61 5.63 6.57
N THR A 167 -56.42 6.62 7.44
CA THR A 167 -55.28 7.54 7.37
C THR A 167 -54.16 7.02 8.23
N VAL A 168 -53.04 6.63 7.60
CA VAL A 168 -51.80 6.28 8.30
C VAL A 168 -50.94 7.55 8.38
N ARG A 169 -50.62 7.96 9.59
CA ARG A 169 -49.66 9.04 9.83
C ARG A 169 -48.30 8.42 10.10
N LEU A 170 -47.37 8.63 9.18
CA LEU A 170 -45.97 8.25 9.33
C LEU A 170 -45.21 9.51 9.76
N ASP A 171 -44.76 9.53 11.00
CA ASP A 171 -43.83 10.56 11.47
C ASP A 171 -42.41 10.00 11.27
N LEU A 172 -41.77 10.34 10.15
CA LEU A 172 -40.37 10.00 9.90
C LEU A 172 -39.49 11.17 10.38
N PRO A 173 -38.50 10.94 11.26
CA PRO A 173 -37.56 11.98 11.64
C PRO A 173 -36.78 12.44 10.39
N ILE A 174 -36.57 13.75 10.26
CA ILE A 174 -35.68 14.27 9.22
C ILE A 174 -34.27 13.93 9.66
N GLU A 175 -33.66 12.94 9.02
CA GLU A 175 -32.25 12.61 9.19
C GLU A 175 -31.40 13.63 8.42
N GLU A 176 -30.26 14.00 9.00
CA GLU A 176 -29.28 14.86 8.34
C GLU A 176 -28.63 14.07 7.20
N ASP A 177 -28.77 14.54 5.97
CA ASP A 177 -28.13 13.93 4.80
C ASP A 177 -26.66 14.34 4.74
N TYR A 178 -25.79 13.45 5.22
CA TYR A 178 -24.34 13.60 5.20
C TYR A 178 -23.67 12.86 4.03
N GLU A 179 -24.43 12.29 3.10
CA GLU A 179 -23.91 11.42 2.03
C GLU A 179 -22.95 12.18 1.12
N ALA A 180 -23.33 13.37 0.66
CA ALA A 180 -22.50 14.19 -0.22
C ALA A 180 -21.19 14.65 0.45
N ASP A 181 -21.24 14.99 1.74
CA ASP A 181 -20.06 15.41 2.48
C ASP A 181 -19.12 14.23 2.75
N LEU A 182 -19.68 13.05 3.00
CA LEU A 182 -18.93 11.82 3.16
C LEU A 182 -18.30 11.36 1.83
N GLU A 183 -19.03 11.47 0.72
CA GLU A 183 -18.51 11.16 -0.62
C GLU A 183 -17.31 12.06 -0.95
N GLU A 184 -17.42 13.37 -0.71
CA GLU A 184 -16.30 14.30 -0.93
C GLU A 184 -15.11 13.97 0.00
N PHE A 185 -15.37 13.65 1.27
CA PHE A 185 -14.33 13.20 2.20
C PHE A 185 -13.60 11.94 1.69
N CYS A 186 -14.35 10.92 1.28
CA CYS A 186 -13.83 9.68 0.73
C CYS A 186 -13.04 9.92 -0.57
N ARG A 187 -13.54 10.80 -1.44
CA ARG A 187 -12.84 11.20 -2.67
C ARG A 187 -11.51 11.90 -2.36
N LEU A 188 -11.48 12.84 -1.43
CA LEU A 188 -10.24 13.51 -1.00
C LEU A 188 -9.24 12.52 -0.41
N ARG A 189 -9.70 11.54 0.37
CA ARG A 189 -8.90 10.44 0.89
C ARG A 189 -8.29 9.60 -0.24
N ARG A 190 -9.08 9.18 -1.24
CA ARG A 190 -8.61 8.41 -2.41
C ARG A 190 -7.59 9.17 -3.24
N LEU A 191 -7.76 10.48 -3.40
CA LEU A 191 -6.78 11.36 -4.04
C LEU A 191 -5.51 11.58 -3.20
N GLY A 192 -5.49 11.12 -1.95
CA GLY A 192 -4.42 11.33 -0.99
C GLY A 192 -4.24 12.78 -0.55
N ARG A 193 -5.30 13.61 -0.68
CA ARG A 193 -5.35 14.99 -0.18
C ARG A 193 -5.75 15.01 1.29
N PHE A 194 -4.97 14.35 2.15
CA PHE A 194 -5.33 14.11 3.55
C PHE A 194 -5.51 15.38 4.38
N ARG A 195 -4.74 16.44 4.08
CA ARG A 195 -4.93 17.75 4.72
C ARG A 195 -6.33 18.31 4.44
N ASP A 196 -6.76 18.23 3.19
CA ASP A 196 -8.08 18.72 2.77
C ASP A 196 -9.20 17.80 3.29
N ALA A 197 -8.98 16.48 3.27
CA ALA A 197 -9.91 15.52 3.87
C ALA A 197 -10.09 15.79 5.38
N LYS A 198 -9.01 16.07 6.11
CA LYS A 198 -9.07 16.49 7.52
C LYS A 198 -9.88 17.77 7.67
N ALA A 199 -9.60 18.81 6.87
CA ALA A 199 -10.34 20.06 6.94
C ALA A 199 -11.84 19.84 6.67
N CYS A 200 -12.17 19.07 5.63
CA CYS A 200 -13.54 18.67 5.30
C CYS A 200 -14.23 18.00 6.49
N PHE A 201 -13.59 16.98 7.08
CA PHE A 201 -14.11 16.25 8.24
C PHE A 201 -14.42 17.17 9.43
N HIS A 202 -13.46 18.01 9.85
CA HIS A 202 -13.67 18.92 11.00
C HIS A 202 -14.79 19.93 10.72
N SER A 203 -14.92 20.39 9.47
CA SER A 203 -15.94 21.39 9.13
C SER A 203 -17.36 20.83 8.99
N LYS A 204 -17.50 19.56 8.59
CA LYS A 204 -18.78 19.01 8.08
C LYS A 204 -19.22 17.69 8.72
N LEU A 205 -18.31 16.90 9.30
CA LEU A 205 -18.60 15.54 9.77
C LEU A 205 -18.22 15.32 11.24
N GLU A 206 -17.58 16.31 11.90
CA GLU A 206 -17.09 16.15 13.27
C GLU A 206 -18.22 16.02 14.30
N HIS A 207 -19.37 16.66 14.08
CA HIS A 207 -20.55 16.47 14.92
C HIS A 207 -21.13 15.05 14.82
N LEU A 208 -20.87 14.35 13.71
CA LEU A 208 -21.29 12.97 13.45
C LEU A 208 -20.29 11.93 13.97
N HIS A 209 -19.26 12.33 14.73
CA HIS A 209 -18.29 11.39 15.31
C HIS A 209 -18.87 10.24 16.16
N PRO A 210 -20.07 10.34 16.79
CA PRO A 210 -20.65 9.21 17.52
C PRO A 210 -21.13 8.09 16.59
N ILE A 211 -21.29 8.33 15.28
CA ILE A 211 -21.73 7.33 14.31
C ILE A 211 -20.54 6.39 13.98
N PRO A 212 -20.64 5.07 14.25
CA PRO A 212 -19.54 4.12 14.06
C PRO A 212 -18.95 4.14 12.64
N TYR A 213 -19.80 4.25 11.62
CA TYR A 213 -19.35 4.28 10.23
C TYR A 213 -18.47 5.49 9.91
N ILE A 214 -18.87 6.68 10.37
CA ILE A 214 -18.10 7.93 10.21
C ILE A 214 -16.75 7.83 10.93
N LEU A 215 -16.75 7.23 12.13
CA LEU A 215 -15.52 6.97 12.87
C LEU A 215 -14.57 6.03 12.11
N VAL A 216 -15.09 4.95 11.52
CA VAL A 216 -14.29 4.04 10.67
C VAL A 216 -13.73 4.77 9.46
N GLN A 217 -14.52 5.58 8.75
CA GLN A 217 -14.02 6.34 7.59
C GLN A 217 -12.91 7.33 8.00
N ARG A 218 -13.04 7.98 9.17
CA ARG A 218 -11.97 8.82 9.74
C ARG A 218 -10.73 7.99 10.08
N ALA A 219 -10.89 6.84 10.72
CA ALA A 219 -9.82 5.92 11.06
C ALA A 219 -9.04 5.47 9.81
N GLU A 220 -9.74 5.05 8.76
CA GLU A 220 -9.13 4.65 7.49
C GLU A 220 -8.32 5.79 6.86
N MET A 221 -8.83 7.02 6.90
CA MET A 221 -8.11 8.20 6.40
C MET A 221 -6.80 8.42 7.18
N LEU A 222 -6.82 8.31 8.50
CA LEU A 222 -5.63 8.49 9.34
C LEU A 222 -4.59 7.39 9.08
N ILE A 223 -5.01 6.12 8.98
CA ILE A 223 -4.12 5.00 8.65
C ILE A 223 -3.53 5.17 7.23
N ALA A 224 -4.35 5.55 6.24
CA ALA A 224 -3.89 5.78 4.87
C ALA A 224 -2.86 6.92 4.76
N ALA A 225 -3.06 7.99 5.54
CA ALA A 225 -2.12 9.11 5.68
C ALA A 225 -0.85 8.74 6.44
N GLY A 226 -0.88 7.70 7.29
CA GLY A 226 0.21 7.33 8.19
C GLY A 226 0.25 8.19 9.45
N ASP A 227 -0.89 8.73 9.89
CA ASP A 227 -1.05 9.52 11.12
C ASP A 227 -1.53 8.63 12.27
N TYR A 228 -0.68 7.69 12.68
CA TYR A 228 -1.00 6.73 13.75
C TYR A 228 -1.19 7.43 15.09
N LYS A 229 -0.50 8.54 15.32
CA LYS A 229 -0.63 9.39 16.50
C LYS A 229 -2.03 9.94 16.69
N CYS A 230 -2.67 10.44 15.63
CA CYS A 230 -4.06 10.89 15.71
C CYS A 230 -5.04 9.72 15.76
N PHE A 231 -4.73 8.62 15.06
CA PHE A 231 -5.56 7.41 15.11
C PHE A 231 -5.69 6.86 16.54
N GLN A 232 -4.60 6.81 17.31
CA GLN A 232 -4.59 6.33 18.70
C GLN A 232 -5.43 7.20 19.67
N LYS A 233 -5.85 8.39 19.25
CA LYS A 233 -6.70 9.29 20.04
C LYS A 233 -8.20 9.12 19.72
N LEU A 234 -8.55 8.26 18.77
CA LEU A 234 -9.94 7.98 18.45
C LEU A 234 -10.59 7.20 19.61
N ASP A 235 -11.84 7.55 19.91
CA ASP A 235 -12.63 6.87 20.92
C ASP A 235 -13.18 5.55 20.37
N SER A 236 -12.60 4.42 20.80
CA SER A 236 -13.07 3.09 20.41
C SER A 236 -14.26 2.62 21.24
N GLU A 237 -14.65 3.33 22.31
CA GLU A 237 -15.80 2.95 23.15
C GLU A 237 -17.12 3.00 22.38
N VAL A 238 -17.17 3.73 21.26
CA VAL A 238 -18.32 3.78 20.35
C VAL A 238 -18.76 2.39 19.86
N PHE A 239 -17.84 1.42 19.75
CA PHE A 239 -18.16 0.05 19.35
C PHE A 239 -18.60 -0.86 20.51
N PHE A 240 -18.47 -0.39 21.75
CA PHE A 240 -18.66 -1.19 22.97
C PHE A 240 -19.71 -0.59 23.92
N ARG A 241 -20.49 0.42 23.51
CA ARG A 241 -21.62 0.93 24.30
C ARG A 241 -22.75 -0.08 24.26
N ASP A 242 -23.05 -0.64 25.43
CA ASP A 242 -23.96 -1.76 25.69
C ASP A 242 -25.46 -1.44 25.53
N GLU A 243 -26.22 -2.54 25.37
CA GLU A 243 -27.68 -2.73 25.54
C GLU A 243 -28.62 -2.24 24.43
N LEU A 244 -29.05 -3.15 23.52
CA LEU A 244 -30.46 -3.55 23.31
C LEU A 244 -30.62 -4.39 22.01
N GLU A 245 -31.12 -5.62 22.19
CA GLU A 245 -31.74 -6.54 21.21
C GLU A 245 -31.01 -6.80 19.89
N ALA A 246 -30.68 -8.08 19.63
CA ALA A 246 -30.08 -8.56 18.39
C ALA A 246 -30.88 -8.15 17.13
N SER A 247 -30.57 -6.97 16.61
CA SER A 247 -31.08 -6.36 15.37
C SER A 247 -30.10 -6.69 14.23
N PRO A 248 -30.53 -6.72 12.96
CA PRO A 248 -29.60 -6.66 11.81
C PRO A 248 -28.57 -5.51 11.89
N ASP A 249 -28.83 -4.45 12.67
CA ASP A 249 -27.84 -3.42 13.01
C ASP A 249 -26.59 -3.97 13.72
N ASP A 250 -26.71 -5.11 14.43
CA ASP A 250 -25.59 -5.76 15.12
C ASP A 250 -24.57 -6.36 14.15
N GLN A 251 -24.97 -6.86 12.98
CA GLN A 251 -24.03 -7.45 12.02
C GLN A 251 -23.19 -6.36 11.34
N ASN A 252 -23.83 -5.25 10.94
CA ASN A 252 -23.12 -4.09 10.39
C ASN A 252 -22.20 -3.47 11.44
N LEU A 253 -22.65 -3.32 12.68
CA LEU A 253 -21.81 -2.83 13.76
C LEU A 253 -20.62 -3.77 14.02
N GLN A 254 -20.82 -5.09 13.95
CA GLN A 254 -19.74 -6.07 14.03
C GLN A 254 -18.74 -5.89 12.89
N LEU A 255 -19.19 -5.76 11.63
CA LEU A 255 -18.30 -5.51 10.48
C LEU A 255 -17.46 -4.24 10.69
N LEU A 256 -18.07 -3.16 11.17
CA LEU A 256 -17.37 -1.90 11.46
C LEU A 256 -16.38 -2.05 12.62
N ALA A 257 -16.75 -2.75 13.69
CA ALA A 257 -15.86 -3.05 14.80
C ALA A 257 -14.67 -3.91 14.35
N ARG A 258 -14.88 -4.87 13.45
CA ARG A 258 -13.81 -5.66 12.82
C ARG A 258 -12.90 -4.81 11.95
N ASN A 259 -13.47 -3.92 11.14
CA ASN A 259 -12.68 -3.00 10.33
C ASN A 259 -11.78 -2.13 11.24
N PHE A 260 -12.36 -1.54 12.29
CA PHE A 260 -11.59 -0.74 13.25
C PHE A 260 -10.47 -1.54 13.92
N ALA A 261 -10.74 -2.78 14.34
CA ALA A 261 -9.72 -3.67 14.93
C ALA A 261 -8.59 -4.00 13.93
N LEU A 262 -8.90 -4.23 12.65
CA LEU A 262 -7.89 -4.43 11.61
C LEU A 262 -7.06 -3.16 11.37
N LEU A 263 -7.69 -1.99 11.39
CA LEU A 263 -6.99 -0.70 11.28
C LEU A 263 -6.06 -0.45 12.48
N GLU A 264 -6.48 -0.85 13.69
CA GLU A 264 -5.62 -0.80 14.87
C GLU A 264 -4.39 -1.69 14.71
N LEU A 265 -4.55 -2.92 14.19
CA LEU A 265 -3.43 -3.80 13.87
C LEU A 265 -2.51 -3.18 12.81
N LEU A 266 -3.07 -2.60 11.74
CA LEU A 266 -2.29 -1.91 10.71
C LEU A 266 -1.55 -0.67 11.20
N SER A 267 -1.96 -0.08 12.32
CA SER A 267 -1.21 0.99 12.99
C SER A 267 0.09 0.50 13.63
N GLN A 268 0.30 -0.83 13.72
CA GLN A 268 1.50 -1.49 14.25
C GLN A 268 1.86 -1.00 15.67
N ARG A 269 0.83 -0.69 16.46
CA ARG A 269 1.00 -0.30 17.85
C ARG A 269 1.65 -1.46 18.61
N PRO A 270 2.81 -1.23 19.28
CA PRO A 270 3.46 -2.28 20.05
C PRO A 270 2.51 -2.82 21.13
N SER A 271 2.26 -4.11 21.10
CA SER A 271 1.37 -4.78 22.05
C SER A 271 1.86 -6.20 22.34
N ALA A 272 1.68 -6.63 23.59
CA ALA A 272 2.00 -8.00 23.97
C ALA A 272 1.03 -8.96 23.26
N GLY A 273 1.55 -9.99 22.60
CA GLY A 273 0.73 -10.94 21.87
C GLY A 273 0.10 -10.37 20.59
N TYR A 274 0.76 -9.41 19.93
CA TYR A 274 0.30 -8.86 18.65
C TYR A 274 -0.01 -9.97 17.64
N THR A 275 0.93 -10.91 17.40
CA THR A 275 0.75 -11.96 16.38
C THR A 275 -0.48 -12.82 16.65
N SER A 276 -0.67 -13.28 17.88
CA SER A 276 -1.85 -14.09 18.23
C SER A 276 -3.15 -13.31 18.10
N THR A 277 -3.15 -12.04 18.51
CA THR A 277 -4.33 -11.16 18.39
C THR A 277 -4.66 -10.91 16.93
N ALA A 278 -3.65 -10.63 16.11
CA ALA A 278 -3.79 -10.35 14.69
C ALA A 278 -4.31 -11.56 13.92
N LEU A 279 -3.75 -12.76 14.14
CA LEU A 279 -4.24 -13.99 13.53
C LEU A 279 -5.70 -14.27 13.92
N ARG A 280 -6.06 -14.09 15.19
CA ARG A 280 -7.43 -14.26 15.67
C ARG A 280 -8.41 -13.30 15.00
N VAL A 281 -8.09 -12.00 14.98
CA VAL A 281 -8.96 -10.97 14.35
C VAL A 281 -9.12 -11.23 12.86
N VAL A 282 -8.03 -11.59 12.15
CA VAL A 282 -8.09 -11.95 10.73
C VAL A 282 -8.96 -13.19 10.53
N GLN A 283 -8.75 -14.26 11.31
CA GLN A 283 -9.54 -15.48 11.22
C GLN A 283 -11.04 -15.21 11.42
N GLU A 284 -11.39 -14.49 12.48
CA GLU A 284 -12.78 -14.12 12.78
C GLU A 284 -13.39 -13.29 11.64
N THR A 285 -12.61 -12.38 11.04
CA THR A 285 -13.07 -11.57 9.90
C THR A 285 -13.25 -12.42 8.64
N LEU A 286 -12.32 -13.33 8.31
CA LEU A 286 -12.44 -14.21 7.15
C LEU A 286 -13.64 -15.15 7.26
N VAL A 287 -13.97 -15.63 8.47
CA VAL A 287 -15.16 -16.44 8.72
C VAL A 287 -16.43 -15.62 8.48
N LEU A 288 -16.48 -14.38 8.97
CA LEU A 288 -17.61 -13.47 8.76
C LEU A 288 -17.82 -13.14 7.27
N LEU A 289 -16.73 -12.89 6.53
CA LEU A 289 -16.80 -12.62 5.09
C LEU A 289 -17.22 -13.84 4.26
N HIS A 290 -17.03 -15.06 4.76
CA HIS A 290 -17.41 -16.27 4.04
C HIS A 290 -18.94 -16.47 4.00
N THR A 291 -19.68 -15.82 4.90
CA THR A 291 -21.15 -15.88 4.94
C THR A 291 -21.82 -14.81 4.07
N GLU A 292 -21.06 -13.86 3.54
CA GLU A 292 -21.60 -12.77 2.72
C GLU A 292 -21.89 -13.22 1.28
N GLU A 293 -23.10 -12.93 0.80
CA GLU A 293 -23.53 -13.31 -0.56
C GLU A 293 -23.00 -12.35 -1.64
N ALA A 294 -22.70 -11.10 -1.27
CA ALA A 294 -22.24 -10.06 -2.18
C ALA A 294 -21.06 -9.28 -1.57
N ILE A 295 -20.11 -8.88 -2.42
CA ILE A 295 -18.91 -8.14 -2.01
C ILE A 295 -19.06 -6.66 -2.41
N GLY A 296 -19.52 -5.86 -1.47
CA GLY A 296 -19.54 -4.41 -1.53
C GLY A 296 -18.19 -3.79 -1.16
N SER A 297 -18.16 -2.46 -1.03
CA SER A 297 -16.91 -1.74 -0.70
C SER A 297 -16.48 -1.97 0.74
N ALA A 298 -17.42 -2.25 1.65
CA ALA A 298 -17.14 -2.53 3.05
C ALA A 298 -16.36 -3.86 3.20
N GLU A 299 -16.76 -4.88 2.46
CA GLU A 299 -16.11 -6.20 2.47
C GLU A 299 -14.70 -6.09 1.90
N VAL A 300 -14.50 -5.30 0.83
CA VAL A 300 -13.17 -5.00 0.30
C VAL A 300 -12.30 -4.27 1.33
N GLN A 301 -12.89 -3.32 2.06
CA GLN A 301 -12.22 -2.60 3.16
C GLN A 301 -11.86 -3.53 4.34
N LEU A 302 -12.44 -4.73 4.45
CA LEU A 302 -12.04 -5.76 5.42
C LEU A 302 -10.99 -6.73 4.86
N ILE A 303 -11.17 -7.18 3.61
CA ILE A 303 -10.28 -8.16 2.95
C ILE A 303 -8.88 -7.58 2.78
N SER A 304 -8.76 -6.35 2.29
CA SER A 304 -7.46 -5.73 2.01
C SER A 304 -6.58 -5.58 3.27
N PRO A 305 -7.08 -5.08 4.41
CA PRO A 305 -6.35 -5.11 5.68
C PRO A 305 -5.97 -6.52 6.14
N CYS A 306 -6.86 -7.50 6.05
CA CYS A 306 -6.55 -8.90 6.38
C CYS A 306 -5.32 -9.39 5.60
N PHE A 307 -5.27 -9.14 4.30
CA PHE A 307 -4.15 -9.57 3.45
C PHE A 307 -2.83 -8.87 3.84
N ARG A 308 -2.91 -7.56 4.13
CA ARG A 308 -1.75 -6.78 4.56
C ARG A 308 -1.21 -7.25 5.91
N ILE A 309 -2.09 -7.55 6.86
CA ILE A 309 -1.71 -8.08 8.19
C ILE A 309 -1.08 -9.46 8.06
N LEU A 310 -1.70 -10.38 7.30
CA LEU A 310 -1.14 -11.72 7.07
C LEU A 310 0.25 -11.63 6.44
N ARG A 311 0.42 -10.78 5.41
CA ARG A 311 1.72 -10.56 4.78
C ARG A 311 2.75 -10.01 5.76
N TYR A 312 2.35 -9.06 6.60
CA TYR A 312 3.23 -8.48 7.60
C TYR A 312 3.67 -9.51 8.65
N ILE A 313 2.75 -10.38 9.12
CA ILE A 313 3.09 -11.48 10.04
C ILE A 313 4.00 -12.50 9.35
N GLU A 314 3.75 -12.83 8.08
CA GLU A 314 4.61 -13.72 7.27
C GLU A 314 6.06 -13.21 7.25
N ILE A 315 6.26 -11.89 7.14
CA ILE A 315 7.59 -11.26 7.18
C ILE A 315 8.20 -11.34 8.58
N CYS A 316 7.42 -11.07 9.62
CA CYS A 316 7.92 -10.99 10.99
C CYS A 316 8.20 -12.36 11.63
N SER A 317 7.38 -13.36 11.31
CA SER A 317 7.34 -14.67 11.99
C SER A 317 7.55 -15.87 11.08
N GLY A 318 7.59 -15.67 9.76
CA GLY A 318 7.75 -16.72 8.76
C GLY A 318 6.43 -17.27 8.20
N GLU A 319 6.52 -17.98 7.07
CA GLU A 319 5.36 -18.43 6.30
C GLU A 319 4.50 -19.49 7.00
N LEU A 320 5.11 -20.39 7.77
CA LEU A 320 4.40 -21.46 8.46
C LEU A 320 3.35 -20.94 9.45
N VAL A 321 3.53 -19.74 10.00
CA VAL A 321 2.62 -19.14 10.99
C VAL A 321 1.30 -18.69 10.36
N VAL A 322 1.30 -18.32 9.08
CA VAL A 322 0.15 -17.74 8.39
C VAL A 322 -0.47 -18.67 7.35
N ASN A 323 0.13 -19.84 7.11
CA ASN A 323 -0.19 -20.68 5.96
C ASN A 323 -1.68 -21.06 5.90
N ASP A 324 -2.26 -21.51 7.01
CA ASP A 324 -3.66 -21.94 7.06
C ASP A 324 -4.62 -20.79 6.72
N LEU A 325 -4.40 -19.60 7.29
CA LEU A 325 -5.21 -18.42 7.00
C LEU A 325 -4.95 -17.88 5.58
N LYS A 326 -3.74 -18.03 5.06
CA LYS A 326 -3.39 -17.68 3.67
C LYS A 326 -4.11 -18.60 2.68
N GLU A 327 -4.23 -19.89 2.96
CA GLU A 327 -5.05 -20.82 2.18
C GLU A 327 -6.54 -20.49 2.28
N GLN A 328 -7.05 -20.23 3.49
CA GLN A 328 -8.44 -19.83 3.69
C GLN A 328 -8.77 -18.54 2.93
N ALA A 329 -7.91 -17.52 3.02
CA ALA A 329 -8.01 -16.29 2.26
C ALA A 329 -8.00 -16.55 0.75
N ARG A 330 -7.16 -17.47 0.27
CA ARG A 330 -7.11 -17.82 -1.16
C ARG A 330 -8.42 -18.42 -1.65
N THR A 331 -9.05 -19.27 -0.87
CA THR A 331 -10.32 -19.95 -1.22
C THR A 331 -11.56 -19.19 -0.77
N LEU A 332 -11.42 -17.98 -0.20
CA LEU A 332 -12.52 -17.23 0.38
C LEU A 332 -13.60 -16.94 -0.67
N LEU A 333 -13.19 -16.51 -1.86
CA LEU A 333 -14.06 -16.05 -2.94
C LEU A 333 -13.56 -16.57 -4.29
N ASN A 334 -14.46 -16.54 -5.28
CA ASN A 334 -14.05 -16.67 -6.68
C ASN A 334 -13.49 -15.33 -7.17
N TRP A 335 -12.17 -15.12 -7.02
CA TRP A 335 -11.50 -13.86 -7.36
C TRP A 335 -11.70 -13.40 -8.81
N SER A 336 -11.88 -14.33 -9.75
CA SER A 336 -12.20 -13.98 -11.15
C SER A 336 -13.61 -13.40 -11.29
N GLU A 337 -14.59 -13.92 -10.53
CA GLU A 337 -15.95 -13.38 -10.48
C GLU A 337 -15.94 -11.97 -9.87
N ILE A 338 -15.22 -11.81 -8.75
CA ILE A 338 -15.08 -10.51 -8.06
C ILE A 338 -14.45 -9.46 -8.97
N TYR A 339 -13.41 -9.82 -9.73
CA TYR A 339 -12.83 -8.92 -10.73
C TYR A 339 -13.87 -8.42 -11.73
N HIS A 340 -14.69 -9.33 -12.28
CA HIS A 340 -15.72 -8.98 -13.25
C HIS A 340 -16.85 -8.16 -12.65
N GLN A 341 -17.28 -8.45 -11.41
CA GLN A 341 -18.27 -7.64 -10.70
C GLN A 341 -17.78 -6.21 -10.48
N LEU A 342 -16.57 -6.05 -9.94
CA LEU A 342 -15.97 -4.72 -9.72
C LEU A 342 -15.81 -3.94 -11.02
N LEU A 343 -15.45 -4.63 -12.12
CA LEU A 343 -15.38 -4.04 -13.45
C LEU A 343 -16.75 -3.58 -13.95
N CYS A 344 -17.80 -4.38 -13.77
CA CYS A 344 -19.17 -4.02 -14.18
C CYS A 344 -19.75 -2.84 -13.38
N GLU A 345 -19.29 -2.64 -12.15
CA GLU A 345 -19.72 -1.57 -11.25
C GLU A 345 -18.81 -0.32 -11.31
N ASP A 346 -17.80 -0.29 -12.19
CA ASP A 346 -16.80 0.79 -12.30
C ASP A 346 -16.01 1.05 -10.99
N ARG A 347 -15.84 0.02 -10.15
CA ARG A 347 -15.21 0.09 -8.81
C ARG A 347 -13.70 -0.13 -8.85
N ILE A 348 -13.01 0.67 -9.67
CA ILE A 348 -11.55 0.59 -9.87
C ILE A 348 -10.73 0.68 -8.57
N TRP A 349 -11.16 1.51 -7.61
CA TRP A 349 -10.44 1.72 -6.35
C TRP A 349 -10.47 0.49 -5.45
N ASP A 350 -11.58 -0.24 -5.46
CA ASP A 350 -11.74 -1.47 -4.69
C ASP A 350 -10.93 -2.60 -5.34
N PHE A 351 -10.96 -2.72 -6.68
CA PHE A 351 -10.07 -3.64 -7.39
C PHE A 351 -8.60 -3.33 -7.10
N ARG A 352 -8.22 -2.05 -7.13
CA ARG A 352 -6.87 -1.60 -6.79
C ARG A 352 -6.49 -2.05 -5.39
N ASP A 353 -7.34 -1.83 -4.39
CA ASP A 353 -7.02 -2.17 -3.00
C ASP A 353 -6.88 -3.67 -2.77
N LEU A 354 -7.75 -4.48 -3.39
CA LEU A 354 -7.66 -5.94 -3.35
C LEU A 354 -6.39 -6.43 -4.02
N PHE A 355 -6.14 -6.00 -5.26
CA PHE A 355 -5.04 -6.53 -6.06
C PHE A 355 -3.67 -6.16 -5.48
N VAL A 356 -3.52 -4.90 -5.03
CA VAL A 356 -2.30 -4.40 -4.38
C VAL A 356 -2.03 -5.11 -3.03
N ALA A 357 -3.07 -5.57 -2.33
CA ALA A 357 -2.92 -6.34 -1.09
C ALA A 357 -2.68 -7.84 -1.35
N ALA A 358 -3.28 -8.40 -2.41
CA ALA A 358 -3.17 -9.81 -2.78
C ALA A 358 -1.79 -10.18 -3.33
N VAL A 359 -1.21 -9.33 -4.20
CA VAL A 359 0.08 -9.61 -4.86
C VAL A 359 1.22 -9.92 -3.86
N PRO A 360 1.44 -9.14 -2.78
CA PRO A 360 2.46 -9.45 -1.79
C PRO A 360 2.20 -10.76 -1.03
N LEU A 361 0.93 -11.06 -0.72
CA LEU A 361 0.54 -12.23 0.06
C LEU A 361 0.64 -13.52 -0.77
N PHE A 362 -0.02 -13.58 -1.92
CA PHE A 362 -0.10 -14.78 -2.75
C PHE A 362 1.00 -14.87 -3.80
N ARG A 363 1.81 -13.83 -3.98
CA ARG A 363 2.79 -13.69 -5.07
C ARG A 363 2.15 -13.55 -6.44
N TRP A 364 2.94 -13.04 -7.37
CA TRP A 364 2.50 -12.73 -8.73
C TRP A 364 1.87 -13.92 -9.46
N PRO A 365 2.51 -15.11 -9.60
CA PRO A 365 1.94 -16.18 -10.41
C PRO A 365 0.55 -16.62 -9.93
N ASP A 366 0.36 -16.73 -8.62
CA ASP A 366 -0.90 -17.22 -8.07
C ASP A 366 -1.96 -16.13 -8.00
N THR A 367 -1.59 -14.86 -7.77
CA THR A 367 -2.54 -13.74 -7.85
C THR A 367 -3.07 -13.58 -9.29
N LEU A 368 -2.17 -13.62 -10.28
CA LEU A 368 -2.56 -13.51 -11.70
C LEU A 368 -3.49 -14.66 -12.11
N PHE A 369 -3.16 -15.89 -11.69
CA PHE A 369 -3.98 -17.05 -12.00
C PHE A 369 -5.37 -16.97 -11.35
N GLN A 370 -5.47 -16.52 -10.10
CA GLN A 370 -6.75 -16.39 -9.39
C GLN A 370 -7.68 -15.36 -10.02
N PHE A 371 -7.17 -14.18 -10.38
CA PHE A 371 -8.00 -13.10 -10.92
C PHE A 371 -8.28 -13.25 -12.43
N PHE A 372 -7.37 -13.86 -13.20
CA PHE A 372 -7.42 -13.82 -14.67
C PHE A 372 -7.30 -15.20 -15.34
N GLY A 373 -7.18 -16.28 -14.58
CA GLY A 373 -7.00 -17.65 -15.12
C GLY A 373 -5.68 -17.87 -15.88
N THR A 374 -4.72 -16.94 -15.76
CA THR A 374 -3.45 -17.01 -16.48
C THR A 374 -2.29 -16.53 -15.62
N ARG A 375 -1.10 -17.12 -15.82
CA ARG A 375 0.15 -16.69 -15.17
C ARG A 375 0.95 -15.70 -16.04
N SER A 376 0.43 -15.35 -17.22
CA SER A 376 1.10 -14.45 -18.15
C SER A 376 0.91 -12.99 -17.74
N PHE A 377 1.93 -12.44 -17.07
CA PHE A 377 1.92 -11.05 -16.64
C PHE A 377 1.64 -10.03 -17.77
N PRO A 378 2.29 -10.11 -18.96
CA PRO A 378 2.01 -9.16 -20.04
C PRO A 378 0.57 -9.24 -20.55
N LEU A 379 -0.03 -10.43 -20.54
CA LEU A 379 -1.43 -10.62 -20.94
C LEU A 379 -2.36 -9.97 -19.92
N VAL A 380 -2.10 -10.16 -18.62
CA VAL A 380 -2.91 -9.56 -17.55
C VAL A 380 -2.85 -8.05 -17.57
N LEU A 381 -1.66 -7.44 -17.72
CA LEU A 381 -1.57 -5.98 -17.83
C LEU A 381 -2.36 -5.42 -19.02
N LYS A 382 -2.31 -6.12 -20.15
CA LYS A 382 -3.10 -5.76 -21.33
C LYS A 382 -4.60 -5.91 -21.07
N THR A 383 -5.02 -6.96 -20.36
CA THR A 383 -6.42 -7.17 -19.95
C THR A 383 -6.89 -6.05 -19.05
N ILE A 384 -6.19 -5.78 -17.93
CA ILE A 384 -6.53 -4.68 -17.01
C ILE A 384 -6.61 -3.35 -17.76
N SER A 385 -5.60 -3.02 -18.57
CA SER A 385 -5.61 -1.78 -19.33
C SER A 385 -6.80 -1.70 -20.27
N LYS A 386 -7.15 -2.79 -20.97
CA LYS A 386 -8.27 -2.80 -21.92
C LYS A 386 -9.62 -2.72 -21.22
N ASP A 387 -9.80 -3.51 -20.16
CA ASP A 387 -11.08 -3.65 -19.46
C ASP A 387 -11.51 -2.33 -18.83
N TRP A 388 -10.56 -1.62 -18.22
CA TRP A 388 -10.80 -0.33 -17.58
C TRP A 388 -10.63 0.88 -18.53
N SER A 389 -10.24 0.68 -19.79
CA SER A 389 -10.17 1.79 -20.76
C SER A 389 -11.55 2.08 -21.34
N GLY A 390 -12.21 3.10 -20.80
CA GLY A 390 -13.42 3.67 -21.38
C GLY A 390 -13.17 4.45 -22.68
N PRO A 391 -14.22 4.81 -23.44
CA PRO A 391 -14.09 5.59 -24.69
C PRO A 391 -13.66 7.05 -24.48
N GLY A 392 -13.58 7.53 -23.24
CA GLY A 392 -13.19 8.88 -22.88
C GLY A 392 -12.32 8.93 -21.63
N TYR A 393 -11.77 10.11 -21.34
CA TYR A 393 -11.02 10.34 -20.10
C TYR A 393 -11.97 10.30 -18.90
N ASP A 394 -11.84 9.25 -18.09
CA ASP A 394 -12.41 9.20 -16.74
C ASP A 394 -11.30 9.45 -15.71
N GLU A 395 -11.50 10.48 -14.88
CA GLU A 395 -10.52 10.91 -13.88
C GLU A 395 -10.27 9.79 -12.85
N SER A 396 -11.35 9.20 -12.33
CA SER A 396 -11.30 8.21 -11.25
C SER A 396 -10.56 6.95 -11.70
N THR A 397 -10.93 6.42 -12.87
CA THR A 397 -10.29 5.23 -13.47
C THR A 397 -8.84 5.48 -13.84
N THR A 398 -8.53 6.64 -14.44
CA THR A 398 -7.13 6.97 -14.78
C THR A 398 -6.25 7.04 -13.52
N LEU A 399 -6.73 7.69 -12.46
CA LEU A 399 -5.98 7.81 -11.20
C LEU A 399 -5.92 6.49 -10.44
N GLY A 400 -6.99 5.70 -10.43
CA GLY A 400 -7.03 4.37 -9.81
C GLY A 400 -6.07 3.38 -10.47
N LEU A 401 -6.01 3.36 -11.81
CA LEU A 401 -5.03 2.56 -12.55
C LEU A 401 -3.59 3.05 -12.34
N LEU A 402 -3.39 4.37 -12.28
CA LEU A 402 -2.07 4.94 -12.00
C LEU A 402 -1.59 4.53 -10.60
N ASP A 403 -2.45 4.59 -9.60
CA ASP A 403 -2.14 4.16 -8.23
C ASP A 403 -1.88 2.65 -8.17
N LEU A 404 -2.70 1.83 -8.84
CA LEU A 404 -2.50 0.39 -8.94
C LEU A 404 -1.08 0.06 -9.42
N PHE A 405 -0.67 0.58 -10.59
CA PHE A 405 0.64 0.25 -11.15
C PHE A 405 1.80 0.83 -10.34
N THR A 406 1.68 2.06 -9.86
CA THR A 406 2.75 2.70 -9.07
C THR A 406 2.92 2.06 -7.70
N SER A 407 1.82 1.66 -7.05
CA SER A 407 1.86 0.90 -5.80
C SER A 407 2.54 -0.46 -5.97
N LEU A 408 2.26 -1.18 -7.06
CA LEU A 408 2.90 -2.46 -7.37
C LEU A 408 4.42 -2.30 -7.62
N ILE A 409 4.85 -1.23 -8.29
CA ILE A 409 6.28 -0.90 -8.48
C ILE A 409 6.95 -0.61 -7.13
N ILE A 410 6.33 0.25 -6.30
CA ILE A 410 6.92 0.67 -5.02
C ILE A 410 7.02 -0.50 -4.03
N GLN A 411 6.10 -1.46 -4.07
CA GLN A 411 6.09 -2.64 -3.20
C GLN A 411 7.19 -3.67 -3.52
N ASP A 412 7.71 -3.69 -4.74
CA ASP A 412 8.76 -4.63 -5.17
C ASP A 412 9.88 -3.89 -5.92
N PRO A 413 10.62 -2.99 -5.24
CA PRO A 413 11.59 -2.10 -5.87
C PRO A 413 12.88 -2.83 -6.34
N HIS A 414 13.07 -4.11 -5.98
CA HIS A 414 14.31 -4.86 -6.18
C HIS A 414 14.15 -6.11 -7.04
N THR A 415 13.20 -6.10 -7.97
CA THR A 415 13.10 -7.17 -8.96
C THR A 415 14.39 -7.24 -9.79
N LYS A 416 15.18 -8.31 -9.59
CA LYS A 416 16.47 -8.57 -10.28
C LYS A 416 16.36 -8.27 -11.78
N ASN A 417 17.46 -7.83 -12.40
CA ASN A 417 17.58 -7.43 -13.83
C ASN A 417 16.93 -8.38 -14.87
N SER A 418 16.61 -9.62 -14.51
CA SER A 418 15.88 -10.58 -15.36
C SER A 418 14.35 -10.40 -15.35
N ASP A 419 13.80 -9.57 -14.49
CA ASP A 419 12.37 -9.40 -14.33
C ASP A 419 11.81 -8.33 -15.29
N THR A 420 10.95 -8.76 -16.21
CA THR A 420 10.32 -7.91 -17.22
C THR A 420 9.07 -7.18 -16.71
N ARG A 421 8.65 -7.43 -15.46
CA ARG A 421 7.41 -6.87 -14.90
C ARG A 421 7.49 -5.37 -14.68
N THR A 422 8.50 -4.90 -13.96
CA THR A 422 8.68 -3.49 -13.60
C THR A 422 8.77 -2.57 -14.82
N PRO A 423 9.55 -2.89 -15.87
CA PRO A 423 9.55 -2.11 -17.12
C PRO A 423 8.16 -1.94 -17.75
N GLN A 424 7.33 -3.00 -17.73
CA GLN A 424 5.98 -2.94 -18.30
C GLN A 424 5.05 -2.08 -17.44
N LEU A 425 5.07 -2.23 -16.10
CA LEU A 425 4.30 -1.37 -15.20
C LEU A 425 4.65 0.10 -15.39
N ILE A 426 5.94 0.41 -15.50
CA ILE A 426 6.42 1.78 -15.74
C ILE A 426 5.90 2.33 -17.06
N GLN A 427 5.85 1.52 -18.11
CA GLN A 427 5.31 1.95 -19.41
C GLN A 427 3.82 2.32 -19.31
N TYR A 428 3.00 1.48 -18.69
CA TYR A 428 1.57 1.78 -18.50
C TYR A 428 1.35 2.99 -17.59
N ALA A 429 2.06 3.06 -16.45
CA ALA A 429 1.98 4.19 -15.53
C ALA A 429 2.41 5.51 -16.19
N ARG A 430 3.42 5.49 -17.08
CA ARG A 430 3.83 6.67 -17.86
C ARG A 430 2.70 7.19 -18.74
N SER A 431 2.06 6.32 -19.51
CA SER A 431 0.95 6.69 -20.40
C SER A 431 -0.22 7.29 -19.62
N LEU A 432 -0.52 6.75 -18.44
CA LEU A 432 -1.57 7.27 -17.56
C LEU A 432 -1.17 8.63 -16.96
N ALA A 433 0.07 8.79 -16.50
CA ALA A 433 0.57 10.07 -15.99
C ALA A 433 0.57 11.17 -17.05
N GLU A 434 0.94 10.87 -18.30
CA GLU A 434 0.82 11.78 -19.44
C GLU A 434 -0.65 12.15 -19.71
N THR A 435 -1.57 11.20 -19.59
CA THR A 435 -3.01 11.45 -19.71
C THR A 435 -3.51 12.38 -18.61
N VAL A 436 -3.10 12.18 -17.36
CA VAL A 436 -3.41 13.10 -16.24
C VAL A 436 -2.85 14.49 -16.50
N HIS A 437 -1.59 14.59 -16.94
CA HIS A 437 -0.94 15.87 -17.21
C HIS A 437 -1.64 16.68 -18.31
N THR A 438 -2.08 16.01 -19.38
CA THR A 438 -2.74 16.64 -20.52
C THR A 438 -4.19 17.05 -20.25
N ASN A 439 -4.94 16.27 -19.46
CA ASN A 439 -6.36 16.52 -19.21
C ASN A 439 -6.62 17.33 -17.93
N ASN A 440 -5.82 17.16 -16.87
CA ASN A 440 -6.03 17.85 -15.59
C ASN A 440 -4.73 18.05 -14.78
N VAL A 441 -4.06 19.19 -15.00
CA VAL A 441 -2.80 19.57 -14.33
C VAL A 441 -2.96 19.66 -12.82
N GLU A 442 -4.13 20.03 -12.28
CA GLU A 442 -4.34 20.12 -10.84
C GLU A 442 -4.22 18.75 -10.15
N ARG A 443 -4.54 17.66 -10.87
CA ARG A 443 -4.44 16.28 -10.36
C ARG A 443 -3.02 15.75 -10.31
N MET A 444 -2.03 16.50 -10.80
CA MET A 444 -0.62 16.18 -10.55
C MET A 444 -0.23 16.27 -9.07
N LYS A 445 -1.05 16.95 -8.25
CA LYS A 445 -0.90 17.02 -6.79
C LYS A 445 -1.53 15.83 -6.04
N SER A 446 -2.15 14.89 -6.76
CA SER A 446 -2.74 13.69 -6.16
C SER A 446 -1.67 12.67 -5.78
N ARG A 447 -1.95 11.85 -4.77
CA ARG A 447 -1.07 10.76 -4.33
C ARG A 447 -0.65 9.82 -5.47
N PRO A 448 -1.54 9.35 -6.36
CA PRO A 448 -1.15 8.48 -7.49
C PRO A 448 -0.07 9.10 -8.37
N PHE A 449 -0.16 10.41 -8.61
CA PHE A 449 0.83 11.12 -9.43
C PHE A 449 2.15 11.34 -8.68
N ILE A 450 2.10 11.63 -7.37
CA ILE A 450 3.30 11.76 -6.55
C ILE A 450 4.00 10.39 -6.43
N GLN A 451 3.24 9.30 -6.27
CA GLN A 451 3.75 7.92 -6.31
C GLN A 451 4.37 7.60 -7.66
N TRP A 452 3.79 8.06 -8.78
CA TRP A 452 4.43 7.92 -10.09
C TRP A 452 5.83 8.54 -10.15
N ILE A 453 6.01 9.74 -9.60
CA ILE A 453 7.33 10.39 -9.53
C ILE A 453 8.33 9.50 -8.76
N LEU A 454 7.92 8.96 -7.61
CA LEU A 454 8.77 8.07 -6.81
C LEU A 454 9.02 6.72 -7.49
N ALA A 455 7.99 6.09 -8.05
CA ALA A 455 8.09 4.80 -8.74
C ALA A 455 9.02 4.87 -9.96
N LYS A 456 8.92 5.95 -10.75
CA LYS A 456 9.85 6.23 -11.84
C LYS A 456 11.27 6.38 -11.32
N ASN A 457 11.47 7.12 -10.24
CA ASN A 457 12.78 7.35 -9.66
C ASN A 457 13.40 6.06 -9.11
N ILE A 458 12.61 5.20 -8.45
CA ILE A 458 13.02 3.86 -8.02
C ILE A 458 13.46 3.01 -9.21
N TYR A 459 12.69 3.02 -10.30
CA TYR A 459 13.01 2.24 -11.51
C TYR A 459 14.28 2.72 -12.23
N GLU A 460 14.49 4.04 -12.28
CA GLU A 460 15.66 4.65 -12.93
C GLU A 460 16.88 4.70 -12.00
N MET A 461 16.75 4.28 -10.75
CA MET A 461 17.84 4.21 -9.80
C MET A 461 18.87 3.21 -10.30
N GLY A 462 20.12 3.66 -10.48
CA GLY A 462 21.19 2.80 -10.97
C GLY A 462 21.51 1.65 -10.02
N GLU A 463 22.25 0.66 -10.52
CA GLU A 463 22.80 -0.38 -9.65
C GLU A 463 23.67 0.25 -8.54
N VAL A 464 23.65 -0.38 -7.38
CA VAL A 464 24.56 -0.07 -6.29
C VAL A 464 25.99 -0.18 -6.82
N LEU A 465 26.82 0.82 -6.54
CA LEU A 465 28.17 0.85 -7.11
C LEU A 465 28.98 -0.36 -6.62
N GLU A 466 29.54 -1.13 -7.55
CA GLU A 466 30.68 -1.97 -7.19
C GLU A 466 31.81 -1.04 -6.73
N ARG A 467 32.25 -1.24 -5.49
CA ARG A 467 33.38 -0.47 -4.96
C ARG A 467 34.61 -0.71 -5.84
N SER A 468 35.43 0.31 -6.00
CA SER A 468 36.67 0.22 -6.81
C SER A 468 37.68 -0.81 -6.28
N ASP A 469 37.54 -1.22 -5.02
CA ASP A 469 38.34 -2.24 -4.36
C ASP A 469 37.83 -3.68 -4.61
N SER A 470 36.78 -3.85 -5.44
CA SER A 470 36.11 -5.12 -5.71
C SER A 470 35.51 -5.82 -4.47
N VAL A 471 35.43 -5.11 -3.34
CA VAL A 471 34.80 -5.64 -2.12
C VAL A 471 33.28 -5.52 -2.29
N GLY A 472 32.61 -6.67 -2.26
CA GLY A 472 31.16 -6.77 -2.30
C GLY A 472 30.55 -6.97 -0.92
N LEU A 473 29.22 -6.87 -0.83
CA LEU A 473 28.50 -7.15 0.42
C LEU A 473 28.76 -8.58 0.93
N GLY A 474 29.06 -9.53 0.03
CA GLY A 474 29.37 -10.92 0.36
C GLY A 474 30.69 -11.12 1.12
N ASP A 475 31.57 -10.12 1.13
CA ASP A 475 32.84 -10.17 1.87
C ASP A 475 32.66 -9.87 3.36
N TYR A 476 31.50 -9.32 3.74
CA TYR A 476 31.17 -8.99 5.13
C TYR A 476 30.44 -10.16 5.80
N LYS A 477 30.98 -10.59 6.95
CA LYS A 477 30.34 -11.61 7.77
C LYS A 477 29.17 -11.00 8.54
N GLY A 478 27.95 -11.35 8.17
CA GLY A 478 26.76 -10.85 8.83
C GLY A 478 25.50 -11.16 8.04
N LEU A 479 24.41 -10.51 8.42
CA LEU A 479 23.09 -10.69 7.80
C LEU A 479 22.48 -9.33 7.47
N LEU A 480 22.06 -9.16 6.21
CA LEU A 480 21.18 -8.08 5.81
C LEU A 480 19.74 -8.47 6.16
N VAL A 481 19.08 -7.70 7.02
CA VAL A 481 17.72 -7.98 7.49
C VAL A 481 16.72 -7.69 6.38
N HIS A 482 15.91 -8.70 6.05
CA HIS A 482 14.79 -8.53 5.14
C HIS A 482 13.62 -7.85 5.85
N GLN A 483 13.27 -6.65 5.41
CA GLN A 483 12.18 -5.84 5.99
C GLN A 483 10.87 -5.96 5.18
N GLY A 484 10.78 -6.93 4.28
CA GLY A 484 9.58 -7.18 3.48
C GLY A 484 9.48 -6.37 2.19
N ASN A 485 8.25 -6.06 1.79
CA ASN A 485 7.92 -5.30 0.58
C ASN A 485 8.04 -3.79 0.82
N GLY A 486 8.36 -3.03 -0.23
CA GLY A 486 8.49 -1.58 -0.17
C GLY A 486 9.94 -1.08 -0.21
N VAL A 487 10.09 0.24 -0.21
CA VAL A 487 11.39 0.91 -0.07
C VAL A 487 11.79 0.91 1.40
N HIS A 488 12.93 0.30 1.70
CA HIS A 488 13.49 0.20 3.05
C HIS A 488 14.95 0.63 3.07
N LEU A 489 15.39 1.21 4.18
CA LEU A 489 16.81 1.46 4.41
C LEU A 489 17.48 0.14 4.82
N PRO A 490 18.71 -0.15 4.37
CA PRO A 490 19.41 -1.39 4.71
C PRO A 490 19.66 -1.47 6.21
N VAL A 491 19.47 -2.67 6.78
CA VAL A 491 19.83 -2.98 8.17
C VAL A 491 20.74 -4.19 8.13
N PHE A 492 22.01 -4.01 8.48
CA PHE A 492 23.00 -5.08 8.48
C PHE A 492 23.44 -5.38 9.90
N VAL A 493 23.39 -6.65 10.27
CA VAL A 493 23.82 -7.15 11.57
C VAL A 493 25.14 -7.90 11.37
N PRO A 494 26.29 -7.34 11.80
CA PRO A 494 27.57 -8.02 11.68
C PRO A 494 27.64 -9.24 12.60
N LEU A 495 28.40 -10.25 12.21
CA LEU A 495 28.79 -11.33 13.12
C LEU A 495 29.68 -10.74 14.22
N ARG A 496 29.58 -11.23 15.46
CA ARG A 496 30.36 -10.68 16.59
C ARG A 496 31.83 -10.44 16.23
N ARG A 497 32.29 -9.20 16.42
CA ARG A 497 33.67 -8.71 16.15
C ARG A 497 34.10 -8.76 14.68
N SER A 498 33.17 -8.89 13.73
CA SER A 498 33.47 -8.67 12.32
C SER A 498 33.29 -7.21 11.94
N GLN A 499 33.91 -6.80 10.83
CA GLN A 499 33.65 -5.50 10.23
C GLN A 499 32.22 -5.45 9.68
N LYS A 500 31.63 -4.26 9.68
CA LYS A 500 30.36 -3.96 9.03
C LYS A 500 30.62 -3.22 7.70
N PRO A 501 29.72 -3.34 6.71
CA PRO A 501 29.81 -2.56 5.49
C PRO A 501 29.57 -1.07 5.78
N ASP A 502 30.18 -0.21 4.96
CA ASP A 502 29.91 1.22 4.95
C ASP A 502 28.61 1.54 4.18
N TRP A 503 28.01 2.70 4.45
CA TRP A 503 26.84 3.18 3.71
C TRP A 503 27.06 3.25 2.19
N ASP A 504 28.30 3.49 1.74
CA ASP A 504 28.67 3.56 0.33
C ASP A 504 28.33 2.26 -0.44
N MET A 505 28.16 1.13 0.26
CA MET A 505 27.74 -0.15 -0.32
C MET A 505 26.23 -0.27 -0.57
N PHE A 506 25.44 0.71 -0.18
CA PHE A 506 23.99 0.72 -0.36
C PHE A 506 23.51 1.95 -1.12
N PHE A 507 24.40 2.90 -1.36
CA PHE A 507 24.16 4.09 -2.14
C PHE A 507 24.01 3.75 -3.63
N ALA A 508 22.87 4.12 -4.21
CA ALA A 508 22.65 4.06 -5.64
C ALA A 508 22.99 5.41 -6.28
N ARG A 509 23.70 5.41 -7.42
CA ARG A 509 23.97 6.65 -8.14
C ARG A 509 22.67 7.23 -8.67
N SER A 510 22.42 8.49 -8.32
CA SER A 510 21.36 9.28 -8.90
C SER A 510 21.91 10.55 -9.52
N ASN A 511 21.32 10.95 -10.64
CA ASN A 511 21.58 12.25 -11.24
C ASN A 511 20.82 13.36 -10.48
N GLN A 512 21.19 14.62 -10.73
CA GLN A 512 20.55 15.77 -10.08
C GLN A 512 19.04 15.85 -10.35
N ALA A 513 18.58 15.43 -11.54
CA ALA A 513 17.16 15.43 -11.87
C ALA A 513 16.36 14.42 -11.03
N GLN A 514 16.94 13.25 -10.74
CA GLN A 514 16.34 12.22 -9.89
C GLN A 514 16.26 12.69 -8.44
N LEU A 515 17.33 13.27 -7.90
CA LEU A 515 17.32 13.87 -6.56
C LEU A 515 16.23 14.94 -6.45
N HIS A 516 16.20 15.86 -7.42
CA HIS A 516 15.19 16.91 -7.49
C HIS A 516 13.77 16.34 -7.58
N ALA A 517 13.55 15.28 -8.37
CA ALA A 517 12.25 14.63 -8.48
C ALA A 517 11.78 14.03 -7.14
N ALA A 518 12.67 13.38 -6.38
CA ALA A 518 12.35 12.87 -5.05
C ALA A 518 12.07 14.01 -4.04
N GLU A 519 12.81 15.13 -4.12
CA GLU A 519 12.54 16.32 -3.31
C GLU A 519 11.18 16.96 -3.63
N VAL A 520 10.83 17.09 -4.91
CA VAL A 520 9.52 17.59 -5.36
C VAL A 520 8.41 16.68 -4.84
N ALA A 521 8.57 15.36 -4.94
CA ALA A 521 7.62 14.40 -4.40
C ALA A 521 7.48 14.52 -2.87
N LEU A 522 8.59 14.71 -2.14
CA LEU A 522 8.57 14.96 -0.69
C LEU A 522 7.80 16.24 -0.33
N GLN A 523 8.02 17.35 -1.05
CA GLN A 523 7.29 18.59 -0.80
C GLN A 523 5.81 18.47 -1.13
N ALA A 524 5.46 17.79 -2.23
CA ALA A 524 4.08 17.51 -2.57
C ALA A 524 3.39 16.65 -1.50
N ALA A 525 4.04 15.59 -1.02
CA ALA A 525 3.51 14.74 0.05
C ALA A 525 3.35 15.50 1.40
N ARG A 526 4.25 16.43 1.71
CA ARG A 526 4.09 17.37 2.85
C ARG A 526 2.87 18.26 2.69
N PHE A 527 2.68 18.80 1.49
CA PHE A 527 1.55 19.66 1.18
C PHE A 527 0.23 18.92 1.32
N THR A 528 0.14 17.68 0.82
CA THR A 528 -1.08 16.87 0.92
C THR A 528 -1.29 16.25 2.30
N GLY A 529 -0.27 16.22 3.16
CA GLY A 529 -0.34 15.58 4.48
C GLY A 529 -0.25 14.05 4.41
N ASP A 530 0.35 13.49 3.37
CA ASP A 530 0.62 12.05 3.23
C ASP A 530 1.96 11.71 3.89
N TYR A 531 1.94 11.29 5.16
CA TYR A 531 3.15 10.98 5.91
C TYR A 531 3.82 9.68 5.43
N ASN A 532 3.04 8.70 4.98
CA ASN A 532 3.56 7.46 4.40
C ASN A 532 4.40 7.73 3.14
N LEU A 533 3.91 8.62 2.27
CA LEU A 533 4.62 8.99 1.06
C LEU A 533 5.82 9.89 1.35
N GLN A 534 5.74 10.77 2.36
CA GLN A 534 6.90 11.51 2.88
C GLN A 534 8.00 10.57 3.37
N ALA A 535 7.64 9.53 4.15
CA ALA A 535 8.60 8.55 4.65
C ALA A 535 9.24 7.79 3.48
N THR A 536 8.46 7.37 2.48
CA THR A 536 8.97 6.70 1.27
C THR A 536 9.96 7.59 0.50
N ALA A 537 9.62 8.87 0.31
CA ALA A 537 10.50 9.83 -0.37
C ALA A 537 11.80 10.09 0.40
N LEU A 538 11.74 10.22 1.73
CA LEU A 538 12.93 10.37 2.58
C LEU A 538 13.81 9.12 2.55
N LYS A 539 13.24 7.91 2.55
CA LYS A 539 14.00 6.67 2.40
C LYS A 539 14.72 6.64 1.05
N LEU A 540 14.05 7.03 -0.04
CA LEU A 540 14.65 7.11 -1.35
C LEU A 540 15.80 8.14 -1.40
N LEU A 541 15.59 9.35 -0.87
CA LEU A 541 16.62 10.38 -0.78
C LEU A 541 17.84 9.92 0.03
N ALA A 542 17.64 9.14 1.10
CA ALA A 542 18.74 8.58 1.87
C ALA A 542 19.54 7.54 1.05
N LEU A 543 18.87 6.64 0.32
CA LEU A 543 19.51 5.67 -0.58
C LEU A 543 20.25 6.34 -1.75
N GLN A 544 19.86 7.56 -2.11
CA GLN A 544 20.49 8.37 -3.16
C GLN A 544 21.49 9.41 -2.60
N SER A 545 21.81 9.36 -1.31
CA SER A 545 22.74 10.28 -0.65
C SER A 545 23.99 9.56 -0.17
N ARG A 546 25.17 10.16 -0.42
CA ARG A 546 26.44 9.73 0.18
C ARG A 546 26.55 10.06 1.67
N ALA A 547 25.77 11.05 2.13
CA ALA A 547 25.72 11.49 3.52
C ALA A 547 24.26 11.41 4.00
N PRO A 548 23.73 10.20 4.25
CA PRO A 548 22.31 9.98 4.48
C PRO A 548 21.83 10.48 5.85
N ILE A 549 22.75 10.71 6.80
CA ILE A 549 22.43 10.93 8.22
C ILE A 549 21.40 12.05 8.42
N LYS A 550 21.58 13.21 7.79
CA LYS A 550 20.62 14.33 7.89
C LYS A 550 19.22 13.96 7.38
N VAL A 551 19.16 13.16 6.31
CA VAL A 551 17.88 12.69 5.74
C VAL A 551 17.25 11.65 6.66
N MET A 552 18.05 10.75 7.23
CA MET A 552 17.62 9.79 8.23
C MET A 552 17.16 10.45 9.53
N ASP A 553 17.74 11.58 9.95
CA ASP A 553 17.27 12.37 11.08
C ASP A 553 15.87 12.93 10.81
N ALA A 554 15.66 13.48 9.62
CA ALA A 554 14.36 13.97 9.20
C ALA A 554 13.32 12.83 9.15
N LEU A 555 13.70 11.64 8.65
CA LEU A 555 12.85 10.45 8.63
C LEU A 555 12.53 9.96 10.05
N ALA A 556 13.53 9.85 10.92
CA ALA A 556 13.36 9.44 12.31
C ALA A 556 12.42 10.40 13.07
N ASN A 557 12.57 11.71 12.86
CA ASN A 557 11.67 12.70 13.43
C ASN A 557 10.24 12.57 12.90
N LEU A 558 10.07 12.36 11.58
CA LEU A 558 8.76 12.12 10.97
C LEU A 558 8.10 10.88 11.60
N GLN A 559 8.81 9.76 11.65
CA GLN A 559 8.27 8.49 12.11
C GLN A 559 7.88 8.54 13.59
N LEU A 560 8.78 8.97 14.49
CA LEU A 560 8.49 8.93 15.92
C LEU A 560 7.59 10.09 16.39
N ASN A 561 7.90 11.33 16.00
CA ASN A 561 7.27 12.51 16.62
C ASN A 561 5.96 12.92 15.93
N ILE A 562 5.84 12.66 14.63
CA ILE A 562 4.67 13.06 13.82
C ILE A 562 3.76 11.85 13.60
N GLN A 563 4.26 10.76 13.02
CA GLN A 563 3.45 9.58 12.69
C GLN A 563 3.13 8.72 13.92
N ASP A 564 4.06 8.61 14.86
CA ASP A 564 4.11 7.55 15.89
C ASP A 564 4.34 6.13 15.30
N ASP A 565 5.06 6.07 14.17
CA ASP A 565 5.58 4.85 13.52
C ASP A 565 6.86 4.37 14.25
N LYS A 566 6.65 3.62 15.33
CA LYS A 566 7.73 3.11 16.19
C LYS A 566 8.60 2.05 15.51
N GLU A 567 8.01 1.18 14.69
CA GLU A 567 8.77 0.16 13.96
C GLU A 567 9.62 0.79 12.85
N GLY A 568 9.04 1.69 12.06
CA GLY A 568 9.80 2.40 11.05
C GLY A 568 10.92 3.25 11.64
N TYR A 569 10.68 3.89 12.79
CA TYR A 569 11.73 4.59 13.54
C TYR A 569 12.86 3.64 13.96
N LEU A 570 12.53 2.45 14.49
CA LEU A 570 13.53 1.43 14.80
C LEU A 570 14.36 1.06 13.57
N GLY A 571 13.71 0.83 12.43
CA GLY A 571 14.41 0.57 11.16
C GLY A 571 15.38 1.67 10.78
N THR A 572 14.96 2.93 10.85
CA THR A 572 15.84 4.07 10.58
C THR A 572 17.02 4.14 11.57
N CYS A 573 16.81 3.85 12.86
CA CYS A 573 17.88 3.82 13.86
C CYS A 573 18.91 2.73 13.57
N LEU A 574 18.45 1.52 13.23
CA LEU A 574 19.34 0.41 12.90
C LEU A 574 20.09 0.66 11.59
N SER A 575 19.49 1.35 10.62
CA SER A 575 20.20 1.77 9.40
C SER A 575 21.27 2.83 9.65
N LYS A 576 21.06 3.74 10.62
CA LYS A 576 22.08 4.73 10.99
C LYS A 576 23.37 4.09 11.52
N TYR A 577 23.29 2.89 12.08
CA TYR A 577 24.48 2.11 12.46
C TYR A 577 25.42 1.89 11.28
N LEU A 578 24.91 1.70 10.05
CA LEU A 578 25.74 1.57 8.85
C LEU A 578 26.49 2.85 8.47
N GLY A 579 25.91 4.02 8.76
CA GLY A 579 26.55 5.32 8.52
C GLY A 579 27.47 5.79 9.65
N SER A 580 27.52 5.07 10.77
CA SER A 580 28.28 5.43 11.97
C SER A 580 29.68 4.83 11.93
N ASN A 581 30.71 5.62 11.64
CA ASN A 581 32.10 5.13 11.49
C ASN A 581 33.02 5.45 12.68
N SER A 582 32.48 6.00 13.77
CA SER A 582 33.22 6.34 15.01
C SER A 582 32.42 5.91 16.24
N GLU A 583 33.12 5.69 17.36
CA GLU A 583 32.50 5.33 18.65
C GLU A 583 31.47 6.38 19.11
N ASP A 584 31.72 7.66 18.85
CA ASP A 584 30.78 8.76 19.14
C ASP A 584 29.45 8.61 18.39
N ASN A 585 29.50 8.13 17.14
CA ASN A 585 28.29 7.92 16.33
C ASN A 585 27.52 6.67 16.79
N GLU A 586 28.20 5.63 17.28
CA GLU A 586 27.55 4.46 17.85
C GLU A 586 26.81 4.80 19.17
N ALA A 587 27.41 5.65 20.00
CA ALA A 587 26.75 6.19 21.19
C ALA A 587 25.47 6.99 20.83
N GLU A 588 25.48 7.69 19.70
CA GLU A 588 24.31 8.41 19.19
C GLU A 588 23.17 7.44 18.81
N VAL A 589 23.49 6.31 18.13
CA VAL A 589 22.53 5.24 17.82
C VAL A 589 21.89 4.69 19.09
N LEU A 590 22.68 4.42 20.13
CA LEU A 590 22.15 4.00 21.43
C LEU A 590 21.22 5.06 22.04
N GLY A 591 21.56 6.34 21.91
CA GLY A 591 20.69 7.45 22.31
C GLY A 591 19.34 7.44 21.58
N TYR A 592 19.32 7.16 20.29
CA TYR A 592 18.08 7.03 19.52
C TYR A 592 17.24 5.81 19.96
N LEU A 593 17.87 4.67 20.23
CA LEU A 593 17.17 3.47 20.73
C LEU A 593 16.58 3.70 22.12
N LYS A 594 17.28 4.43 22.99
CA LYS A 594 16.74 4.83 24.30
C LYS A 594 15.49 5.71 24.17
N LYS A 595 15.50 6.68 23.23
CA LYS A 595 14.31 7.51 22.95
C LYS A 595 13.08 6.66 22.55
N LEU A 596 13.30 5.56 21.82
CA LEU A 596 12.22 4.62 21.48
C LEU A 596 11.66 3.94 22.73
N ASP A 597 12.52 3.47 23.64
CA ASP A 597 12.08 2.85 24.88
C ASP A 597 11.30 3.82 25.77
N ASP A 598 11.77 5.07 25.88
CA ASP A 598 11.10 6.14 26.62
C ASP A 598 9.70 6.41 26.03
N ALA A 599 9.59 6.46 24.71
CA ALA A 599 8.31 6.63 24.01
C ALA A 599 7.35 5.43 24.17
N CYS A 600 7.86 4.27 24.60
CA CYS A 600 7.08 3.05 24.83
C CYS A 600 6.82 2.77 26.31
N GLY A 601 7.14 3.71 27.22
CA GLY A 601 6.93 3.52 28.66
C GLY A 601 7.92 2.56 29.31
N GLY A 602 9.09 2.31 28.71
CA GLY A 602 10.23 1.69 29.39
C GLY A 602 11.01 0.67 28.57
N SER A 603 10.36 -0.17 27.75
CA SER A 603 11.08 -1.13 26.89
C SER A 603 10.25 -1.52 25.68
N TYR A 604 10.68 -1.09 24.49
CA TYR A 604 10.07 -1.55 23.24
C TYR A 604 10.32 -3.04 22.98
N MET A 605 11.39 -3.62 23.54
CA MET A 605 11.71 -5.05 23.36
C MET A 605 10.60 -5.99 23.85
N ASN A 606 9.81 -5.55 24.83
CA ASN A 606 8.72 -6.36 25.39
C ASN A 606 7.46 -6.35 24.51
N TYR A 607 7.36 -5.42 23.58
CA TYR A 607 6.13 -5.13 22.83
C TYR A 607 6.34 -5.06 21.31
N GLY A 608 7.59 -5.08 20.85
CA GLY A 608 7.90 -4.97 19.43
C GLY A 608 7.38 -6.18 18.65
N ILE A 609 6.91 -5.91 17.44
CA ILE A 609 6.15 -6.88 16.66
C ILE A 609 7.08 -7.67 15.73
N ASN A 610 8.06 -6.99 15.12
CA ASN A 610 8.97 -7.57 14.16
C ASN A 610 10.18 -8.24 14.84
N ALA A 611 10.12 -9.57 14.96
CA ALA A 611 11.15 -10.36 15.64
C ALA A 611 12.55 -10.18 15.02
N SER A 612 12.64 -10.01 13.70
CA SER A 612 13.92 -9.79 13.01
C SER A 612 14.55 -8.45 13.40
N MET A 613 13.73 -7.40 13.54
CA MET A 613 14.20 -6.07 13.94
C MET A 613 14.56 -6.01 15.42
N LEU A 614 13.80 -6.70 16.28
CA LEU A 614 14.13 -6.85 17.70
C LEU A 614 15.42 -7.63 17.90
N TRP A 615 15.61 -8.72 17.14
CA TRP A 615 16.86 -9.47 17.12
C TRP A 615 18.04 -8.59 16.67
N ALA A 616 17.88 -7.84 15.58
CA ALA A 616 18.91 -6.96 15.07
C ALA A 616 19.32 -5.90 16.10
N ARG A 617 18.33 -5.28 16.76
CA ARG A 617 18.54 -4.35 17.88
C ARG A 617 19.26 -4.99 19.07
N GLY A 618 19.00 -6.27 19.36
CA GLY A 618 19.64 -6.95 20.48
C GLY A 618 21.10 -7.34 20.21
N VAL A 619 21.50 -7.41 18.93
CA VAL A 619 22.86 -7.80 18.51
C VAL A 619 23.76 -6.60 18.24
N ILE A 620 23.21 -5.55 17.62
CA ILE A 620 23.87 -4.25 17.43
C ILE A 620 23.90 -3.52 18.77
#